data_AF-A0A924AHK1-F1
#
_entry.id   AF-A0A924AHK1-F1
#
_cell.length_a   1.000
_cell.length_b   1.000
_cell.length_c   1.000
_cell.angle_alpha   90.00
_cell.angle_beta   90.00
_cell.angle_gamma   90.00
#
_symmetry.space_group_name_H-M   'P 1'
#
loop_
_entity.id
_entity.type
_entity.pdbx_description
1 polymer ?
#
loop_
_entity_poly.entity_id
_entity_poly.type
_entity_poly.pdbx_seq_one_letter_code
_entity_poly.pdbx_strand_id
1 'polypeptide(L)'
;DEIEITAQYFNKNYEFDDKARLTISVTNKLTKQTKNYDLLKTNNAYTVNLNGLTAGQYTFSIKELNSNSTYRSFFEILDFDIEKQFVNPDLLKLKQLASQTSGKVFMPNQVDDLIQILLKNENYKAVQKSIVRKIPLIDSVLLLILIVISLISEWFIRKYNGML
;
A
#
# COMPACT_ATOMS: atom_id res chain seq x y z
N ASP A 1 -20.66 -3.59 0.02
CA ASP A 1 -21.78 -2.95 -0.69
C ASP A 1 -22.76 -3.97 -1.21
N GLU A 2 -24.03 -3.59 -1.22
CA GLU A 2 -25.11 -4.39 -1.78
C GLU A 2 -25.14 -4.21 -3.30
N ILE A 3 -25.00 -5.30 -4.04
CA ILE A 3 -25.06 -5.26 -5.51
C ILE A 3 -26.46 -5.69 -5.92
N GLU A 4 -27.26 -4.73 -6.38
CA GLU A 4 -28.66 -4.96 -6.74
C GLU A 4 -28.88 -4.70 -8.23
N ILE A 5 -29.60 -5.61 -8.90
CA ILE A 5 -30.10 -5.41 -10.27
C ILE A 5 -31.61 -5.34 -10.25
N THR A 6 -32.16 -4.31 -10.89
CA THR A 6 -33.60 -4.11 -11.07
C THR A 6 -33.96 -4.22 -12.55
N ALA A 7 -35.06 -4.92 -12.84
CA ALA A 7 -35.57 -5.14 -14.19
C ALA A 7 -37.10 -4.91 -14.23
N GLN A 8 -37.61 -4.47 -15.38
CA GLN A 8 -39.04 -4.35 -15.64
C GLN A 8 -39.37 -5.12 -16.92
N TYR A 9 -40.48 -5.85 -16.90
CA TYR A 9 -40.94 -6.61 -18.05
C TYR A 9 -42.30 -6.06 -18.50
N PHE A 10 -42.40 -5.80 -19.81
CA PHE A 10 -43.60 -5.23 -20.42
C PHE A 10 -44.15 -6.23 -21.45
N ASN A 11 -45.46 -6.40 -21.45
CA ASN A 11 -46.16 -7.25 -22.42
C ASN A 11 -46.18 -6.57 -23.83
N LYS A 12 -46.79 -7.24 -24.82
CA LYS A 12 -46.88 -6.71 -26.20
C LYS A 12 -47.63 -5.38 -26.33
N ASN A 13 -48.45 -5.02 -25.34
CA ASN A 13 -49.18 -3.77 -25.27
C ASN A 13 -48.41 -2.68 -24.48
N TYR A 14 -47.15 -2.93 -24.13
CA TYR A 14 -46.31 -2.05 -23.30
C TYR A 14 -46.83 -1.82 -21.87
N GLU A 15 -47.65 -2.74 -21.37
CA GLU A 15 -48.08 -2.72 -19.98
C GLU A 15 -47.14 -3.58 -19.13
N PHE A 16 -46.81 -3.11 -17.93
CA PHE A 16 -46.00 -3.88 -16.98
C PHE A 16 -46.73 -5.19 -16.64
N ASP A 17 -46.06 -6.31 -16.87
CA ASP A 17 -46.63 -7.62 -16.56
C ASP A 17 -46.10 -8.09 -15.21
N ASP A 18 -47.02 -8.10 -14.25
CA ASP A 18 -46.76 -8.37 -12.85
C ASP A 18 -46.79 -9.87 -12.49
N LYS A 19 -47.06 -10.73 -13.48
CA LYS A 19 -47.08 -12.20 -13.40
C LYS A 19 -45.87 -12.82 -14.11
N ALA A 20 -45.04 -12.03 -14.77
CA ALA A 20 -43.82 -12.49 -15.41
C ALA A 20 -42.88 -13.15 -14.40
N ARG A 21 -42.16 -14.18 -14.86
CA ARG A 21 -41.12 -14.85 -14.07
C ARG A 21 -39.78 -14.65 -14.75
N LEU A 22 -38.93 -13.86 -14.10
CA LEU A 22 -37.61 -13.51 -14.60
C LEU A 22 -36.53 -14.29 -13.84
N THR A 23 -35.59 -14.84 -14.58
CA THR A 23 -34.37 -15.46 -14.05
C THR A 23 -33.15 -14.75 -14.61
N ILE A 24 -32.08 -14.65 -13.82
CA ILE A 24 -30.81 -14.05 -14.23
C ILE A 24 -29.68 -15.06 -14.10
N SER A 25 -28.87 -15.17 -15.13
CA SER A 25 -27.60 -15.90 -15.13
C SER A 25 -26.45 -14.90 -15.18
N VAL A 26 -25.60 -14.90 -14.16
CA VAL A 26 -24.43 -14.02 -14.04
C VAL A 26 -23.17 -14.84 -14.20
N THR A 27 -22.36 -14.52 -15.21
CA THR A 27 -21.12 -15.23 -15.55
C THR A 27 -19.92 -14.31 -15.37
N ASN A 28 -18.93 -14.75 -14.60
CA ASN A 28 -17.64 -14.06 -14.49
C ASN A 28 -16.83 -14.26 -15.79
N LYS A 29 -16.34 -13.18 -16.40
CA LYS A 29 -15.60 -13.24 -17.68
C LYS A 29 -14.27 -14.00 -17.58
N LEU A 30 -13.60 -13.92 -16.43
CA LEU A 30 -12.29 -14.51 -16.16
C LEU A 30 -12.41 -15.97 -15.74
N THR A 31 -13.15 -16.25 -14.67
CA THR A 31 -13.25 -17.60 -14.10
C THR A 31 -14.25 -18.50 -14.82
N LYS A 32 -15.07 -17.92 -15.72
CA LYS A 32 -16.19 -18.59 -16.42
C LYS A 32 -17.25 -19.20 -15.50
N GLN A 33 -17.17 -18.96 -14.20
CA GLN A 33 -18.19 -19.41 -13.26
C GLN A 33 -19.50 -18.69 -13.51
N THR A 34 -20.60 -19.44 -13.52
CA THR A 34 -21.95 -18.91 -13.72
C THR A 34 -22.78 -19.17 -12.47
N LYS A 35 -23.47 -18.14 -11.99
CA LYS A 35 -24.45 -18.22 -10.89
C LYS A 35 -25.81 -17.82 -11.43
N ASN A 36 -26.85 -18.56 -11.02
CA ASN A 36 -28.22 -18.29 -11.42
C ASN A 36 -29.02 -17.81 -10.21
N TYR A 37 -29.89 -16.83 -10.44
CA TYR A 37 -30.77 -16.26 -9.43
C TYR A 37 -32.15 -16.02 -10.04
N ASP A 38 -33.18 -16.08 -9.21
CA ASP A 38 -34.53 -15.67 -9.60
C ASP A 38 -34.74 -14.22 -9.15
N LEU A 39 -35.36 -13.39 -9.99
CA LEU A 39 -35.70 -12.03 -9.60
C LEU A 39 -37.01 -12.04 -8.81
N LEU A 40 -37.01 -11.35 -7.68
CA LEU A 40 -38.18 -11.21 -6.82
C LEU A 40 -38.99 -9.99 -7.24
N LYS A 41 -40.32 -10.13 -7.28
CA LYS A 41 -41.21 -9.02 -7.58
C LYS A 41 -41.26 -8.03 -6.42
N THR A 42 -41.01 -6.76 -6.74
CA THR A 42 -41.26 -5.57 -5.92
C THR A 42 -42.42 -4.78 -6.54
N ASN A 43 -42.84 -3.65 -5.96
CA ASN A 43 -44.02 -2.87 -6.40
C ASN A 43 -44.20 -2.76 -7.93
N ASN A 44 -43.18 -2.27 -8.63
CA ASN A 44 -43.26 -1.97 -10.07
C ASN A 44 -42.05 -2.48 -10.85
N ALA A 45 -41.31 -3.42 -10.28
CA ALA A 45 -40.08 -3.95 -10.85
C ALA A 45 -39.74 -5.31 -10.23
N TYR A 46 -38.79 -6.00 -10.83
CA TYR A 46 -38.21 -7.24 -10.37
C TYR A 46 -36.77 -6.99 -9.95
N THR A 47 -36.41 -7.44 -8.76
CA THR A 47 -35.15 -7.09 -8.13
C THR A 47 -34.41 -8.35 -7.68
N VAL A 48 -33.08 -8.32 -7.79
CA VAL A 48 -32.22 -9.40 -7.33
C VAL A 48 -30.98 -8.83 -6.67
N ASN A 49 -30.66 -9.40 -5.52
CA ASN A 49 -29.44 -9.10 -4.79
C ASN A 49 -28.35 -10.12 -5.20
N LEU A 50 -27.23 -9.59 -5.69
CA LEU A 50 -26.06 -10.33 -6.18
C LEU A 50 -24.89 -10.29 -5.19
N ASN A 51 -25.18 -10.23 -3.88
CA ASN A 51 -24.16 -10.22 -2.84
C ASN A 51 -23.26 -11.46 -2.90
N GLY A 52 -21.97 -11.25 -2.57
CA GLY A 52 -20.95 -12.30 -2.61
C GLY A 52 -20.32 -12.54 -3.98
N LEU A 53 -20.50 -11.62 -4.93
CA LEU A 53 -19.63 -11.53 -6.11
C LEU A 53 -18.34 -10.78 -5.74
N THR A 54 -17.20 -11.32 -6.17
CA THR A 54 -15.89 -10.70 -5.99
C THR A 54 -15.66 -9.61 -7.03
N ALA A 55 -14.65 -8.76 -6.82
CA ALA A 55 -14.21 -7.82 -7.84
C ALA A 55 -13.87 -8.54 -9.16
N GLY A 56 -14.27 -7.93 -10.28
CA GLY A 56 -14.06 -8.47 -11.62
C GLY A 56 -15.15 -8.09 -12.61
N GLN A 57 -14.98 -8.54 -13.87
CA GLN A 57 -15.92 -8.27 -14.94
C GLN A 57 -16.93 -9.41 -15.10
N TYR A 58 -18.20 -9.04 -15.18
CA TYR A 58 -19.33 -9.96 -15.28
C TYR A 58 -20.18 -9.66 -16.51
N THR A 59 -20.72 -10.72 -17.10
CA THR A 59 -21.79 -10.65 -18.10
C THR A 59 -23.03 -11.30 -17.51
N PHE A 60 -24.19 -10.71 -17.70
CA PHE A 60 -25.44 -11.29 -17.23
C PHE A 60 -26.48 -11.41 -18.34
N SER A 61 -27.35 -12.40 -18.19
CA SER A 61 -28.45 -12.69 -19.08
C SER A 61 -29.72 -12.85 -18.27
N ILE A 62 -30.71 -12.00 -18.50
CA ILE A 62 -32.05 -12.09 -17.90
C ILE A 62 -32.95 -12.80 -18.90
N LYS A 63 -33.70 -13.81 -18.44
CA LYS A 63 -34.65 -14.56 -19.26
C LYS A 63 -36.02 -14.55 -18.60
N GLU A 64 -37.06 -14.30 -19.39
CA GLU A 64 -38.45 -14.54 -18.99
C GLU A 64 -38.85 -15.97 -19.37
N LEU A 65 -39.46 -16.70 -18.42
CA LEU A 65 -39.70 -18.14 -18.54
C LEU A 65 -40.80 -18.53 -19.53
N ASN A 66 -41.80 -17.69 -19.75
CA ASN A 66 -42.97 -17.98 -20.58
C ASN A 66 -42.77 -17.60 -22.06
N SER A 67 -42.27 -16.38 -22.31
CA SER A 67 -42.01 -15.81 -23.63
C SER A 67 -40.63 -16.18 -24.17
N ASN A 68 -39.74 -16.74 -23.34
CA ASN A 68 -38.34 -17.00 -23.65
C ASN A 68 -37.54 -15.75 -24.07
N SER A 69 -38.10 -14.55 -23.83
CA SER A 69 -37.43 -13.29 -24.12
C SER A 69 -36.18 -13.17 -23.26
N THR A 70 -35.06 -12.82 -23.88
CA THR A 70 -33.76 -12.75 -23.21
C THR A 70 -33.11 -11.39 -23.43
N TYR A 71 -32.61 -10.80 -22.35
CA TYR A 71 -31.81 -9.57 -22.37
C TYR A 71 -30.41 -9.87 -21.85
N ARG A 72 -29.37 -9.30 -22.48
CA ARG A 72 -27.97 -9.50 -22.09
C ARG A 72 -27.26 -8.16 -21.93
N SER A 73 -26.46 -8.05 -20.88
CA SER A 73 -25.60 -6.90 -20.64
C SER A 73 -24.39 -7.28 -19.78
N PHE A 74 -23.56 -6.32 -19.43
CA PHE A 74 -22.34 -6.53 -18.63
C PHE A 74 -22.19 -5.44 -17.57
N PHE A 75 -21.49 -5.78 -16.49
CA PHE A 75 -21.08 -4.84 -15.46
C PHE A 75 -19.70 -5.25 -14.93
N GLU A 76 -19.04 -4.33 -14.25
CA GLU A 76 -17.74 -4.57 -13.62
C GLU A 76 -17.85 -4.17 -12.14
N ILE A 77 -17.36 -5.05 -11.28
CA ILE A 77 -17.19 -4.78 -9.86
C ILE A 77 -15.73 -4.38 -9.67
N LEU A 78 -15.49 -3.12 -9.34
CA LEU A 78 -14.14 -2.65 -9.04
C LEU A 78 -13.72 -3.13 -7.65
N ASP A 79 -12.45 -3.47 -7.52
CA ASP A 79 -11.85 -3.74 -6.21
C ASP A 79 -11.77 -2.42 -5.44
N PHE A 80 -12.47 -2.36 -4.31
CA PHE A 80 -12.59 -1.14 -3.53
C PHE A 80 -11.32 -0.94 -2.69
N ASP A 81 -10.40 -0.13 -3.21
CA ASP A 81 -9.25 0.34 -2.46
C ASP A 81 -9.54 1.73 -1.88
N ILE A 82 -9.80 1.77 -0.57
CA ILE A 82 -10.12 3.01 0.16
C ILE A 82 -9.05 4.09 0.00
N GLU A 83 -7.79 3.71 -0.24
CA GLU A 83 -6.68 4.66 -0.44
C GLU A 83 -6.78 5.40 -1.78
N LYS A 84 -7.41 4.80 -2.80
CA LYS A 84 -7.53 5.40 -4.14
C LYS A 84 -8.67 6.41 -4.26
N GLN A 85 -9.61 6.43 -3.31
CA GLN A 85 -10.73 7.38 -3.32
C GLN A 85 -10.35 8.74 -2.67
N PHE A 86 -9.39 8.74 -1.74
CA PHE A 86 -8.88 9.95 -1.11
C PHE A 86 -7.70 10.52 -1.89
N VAL A 87 -8.00 11.13 -3.03
CA VAL A 87 -6.99 11.85 -3.85
C VAL A 87 -6.47 13.11 -3.12
N ASN A 88 -7.22 13.60 -2.12
CA ASN A 88 -6.86 14.77 -1.32
C ASN A 88 -6.43 14.35 0.10
N PRO A 89 -5.31 14.87 0.61
CA PRO A 89 -4.90 14.61 2.00
C PRO A 89 -5.92 15.21 2.98
N ASP A 90 -6.22 14.46 4.05
CA ASP A 90 -7.07 14.94 5.15
C ASP A 90 -6.31 15.95 6.01
N LEU A 91 -6.37 17.23 5.59
CA LEU A 91 -5.68 18.34 6.23
C LEU A 91 -6.02 18.46 7.73
N LEU A 92 -7.26 18.13 8.11
CA LEU A 92 -7.72 18.25 9.50
C LEU A 92 -7.01 17.23 10.38
N LYS A 93 -6.97 15.95 9.95
CA LYS A 93 -6.23 14.90 10.65
C LYS A 93 -4.73 15.18 10.69
N LEU A 94 -4.15 15.65 9.59
CA LEU A 94 -2.72 15.97 9.53
C LEU A 94 -2.36 17.13 10.47
N LYS A 95 -3.19 18.17 10.55
CA LYS A 95 -3.03 19.26 11.52
C LYS A 95 -3.14 18.77 12.97
N GLN A 96 -4.10 17.89 13.25
CA GLN A 96 -4.26 17.30 14.57
C GLN A 96 -3.04 16.47 14.97
N LEU A 97 -2.53 15.63 14.07
CA LEU A 97 -1.32 14.83 14.29
C LEU A 97 -0.10 15.72 14.57
N ALA A 98 0.08 16.78 13.78
CA ALA A 98 1.16 17.76 14.01
C ALA A 98 1.04 18.41 15.39
N SER A 99 -0.16 18.84 15.79
CA SER A 99 -0.39 19.41 17.12
C SER A 99 -0.10 18.43 18.26
N GLN A 100 -0.40 17.14 18.09
CA GLN A 100 -0.15 16.11 19.11
C GLN A 100 1.33 15.72 19.22
N THR A 101 2.07 15.77 18.11
CA THR A 101 3.49 15.41 18.04
C THR A 101 4.43 16.60 18.23
N SER A 102 3.89 17.78 18.55
CA SER A 102 4.64 19.05 18.56
C SER A 102 5.33 19.36 17.21
N GLY A 103 4.81 18.79 16.11
CA GLY A 103 5.25 19.06 14.74
C GLY A 103 4.55 20.29 14.15
N LYS A 104 5.09 20.80 13.04
CA LYS A 104 4.52 21.92 12.28
C LYS A 104 4.11 21.44 10.90
N VAL A 105 2.93 21.86 10.44
CA VAL A 105 2.43 21.55 9.08
C VAL A 105 2.97 22.59 8.11
N PHE A 106 3.50 22.13 6.97
CA PHE A 106 3.99 22.98 5.88
C PHE A 106 3.18 22.70 4.63
N MET A 107 2.77 23.77 3.94
CA MET A 107 2.15 23.69 2.63
C MET A 107 3.21 23.70 1.51
N PRO A 108 2.89 23.27 0.27
CA PRO A 108 3.85 23.24 -0.83
C PRO A 108 4.51 24.59 -1.15
N ASN A 109 3.87 25.70 -0.78
CA ASN A 109 4.42 27.05 -0.94
C ASN A 109 5.33 27.51 0.22
N GLN A 110 5.55 26.67 1.25
CA GLN A 110 6.34 26.98 2.45
C GLN A 110 7.59 26.09 2.56
N VAL A 111 8.08 25.58 1.43
CA VAL A 111 9.26 24.71 1.39
C VAL A 111 10.51 25.44 1.89
N ASP A 112 10.66 26.72 1.56
CA ASP A 112 11.80 27.52 2.03
C ASP A 112 11.81 27.70 3.55
N ASP A 113 10.64 27.92 4.15
CA ASP A 113 10.48 28.01 5.62
C ASP A 113 10.80 26.66 6.30
N LEU A 114 10.39 25.55 5.69
CA LEU A 114 10.72 24.21 6.16
C LEU A 114 12.25 24.00 6.16
N ILE A 115 12.93 24.35 5.07
CA ILE A 115 14.39 24.22 4.95
C ILE A 115 15.09 25.04 6.04
N GLN A 116 14.67 26.30 6.26
CA GLN A 116 15.25 27.14 7.31
C GLN A 116 15.06 26.54 8.71
N ILE A 117 13.88 25.98 9.00
CA ILE A 117 13.60 25.35 10.30
C ILE A 117 14.47 24.10 10.50
N LEU A 118 14.65 23.28 9.46
CA LEU A 118 15.50 22.10 9.53
C LEU A 118 16.98 22.47 9.73
N LEU A 119 17.48 23.50 9.03
CA LEU A 119 18.86 23.96 9.18
C LEU A 119 19.13 24.61 10.54
N LYS A 120 18.14 25.29 11.12
CA LYS A 120 18.25 25.95 12.43
C LYS A 120 18.14 24.98 13.60
N ASN A 121 17.56 23.80 13.39
CA ASN A 121 17.32 22.85 14.47
C ASN A 121 18.61 22.11 14.86
N GLU A 122 19.08 22.39 16.08
CA GLU A 122 20.35 21.86 16.59
C GLU A 122 20.35 20.34 16.80
N ASN A 123 19.18 19.71 16.85
CA ASN A 123 19.04 18.25 16.98
C ASN A 123 19.36 17.49 15.69
N TYR A 124 19.39 18.18 14.54
CA TYR A 124 19.76 17.58 13.24
C TYR A 124 21.25 17.79 12.90
N LYS A 125 22.03 18.39 13.80
CA LYS A 125 23.50 18.44 13.65
C LYS A 125 24.03 17.01 13.57
N ALA A 126 24.94 16.76 12.64
CA ALA A 126 25.60 15.46 12.53
C ALA A 126 26.25 15.13 13.88
N VAL A 127 25.72 14.14 14.58
CA VAL A 127 26.31 13.66 15.83
C VAL A 127 27.65 13.03 15.47
N GLN A 128 28.75 13.73 15.78
CA GLN A 128 30.09 13.20 15.60
C GLN A 128 30.27 12.04 16.58
N LYS A 129 30.02 10.82 16.10
CA LYS A 129 30.22 9.61 16.88
C LYS A 129 31.73 9.37 16.99
N SER A 130 32.34 9.80 18.09
CA SER A 130 33.75 9.51 18.36
C SER A 130 33.91 8.01 18.58
N ILE A 131 34.39 7.30 17.56
CA ILE A 131 34.73 5.88 17.66
C ILE A 131 36.10 5.81 18.34
N VAL A 132 36.11 5.67 19.67
CA VAL A 132 37.34 5.44 20.43
C VAL A 132 37.82 4.02 20.15
N ARG A 133 38.71 3.86 19.15
CA ARG A 133 39.43 2.60 18.94
C ARG A 133 40.57 2.48 19.94
N LYS A 134 40.45 1.53 20.87
CA LYS A 134 41.55 1.08 21.72
C LYS A 134 42.35 0.05 20.93
N ILE A 135 43.39 0.49 20.23
CA ILE A 135 44.33 -0.42 19.57
C ILE A 135 45.38 -0.83 20.63
N PRO A 136 45.55 -2.13 20.92
CA PRO A 136 46.62 -2.58 21.80
C PRO A 136 47.98 -2.14 21.25
N LEU A 137 48.87 -1.62 22.10
CA LEU A 137 50.19 -1.14 21.64
C LEU A 137 51.03 -2.25 20.99
N ILE A 138 50.82 -3.51 21.41
CA ILE A 138 51.50 -4.69 20.86
C ILE A 138 51.16 -4.96 19.38
N ASP A 139 50.02 -4.44 18.91
CA ASP A 139 49.54 -4.64 17.53
C ASP A 139 50.16 -3.63 16.54
N SER A 140 50.93 -2.66 17.04
CA SER A 140 51.66 -1.70 16.21
C SER A 140 52.97 -2.29 15.72
N VAL A 141 52.99 -2.70 14.45
CA VAL A 141 54.20 -3.22 13.76
C VAL A 141 55.38 -2.24 13.85
N LEU A 142 55.11 -0.92 13.88
CA LEU A 142 56.15 0.10 14.00
C LEU A 142 56.87 0.04 15.37
N LEU A 143 56.12 -0.14 16.46
CA LEU A 143 56.69 -0.32 17.80
C LEU A 143 57.51 -1.61 17.89
N LEU A 144 57.05 -2.69 17.27
CA LEU A 144 57.78 -3.97 17.20
C LEU A 144 59.14 -3.80 16.52
N ILE A 145 59.18 -3.12 15.36
CA ILE A 145 60.42 -2.85 14.62
C ILE A 145 61.39 -2.04 15.48
N LEU A 146 60.90 -1.03 16.21
CA LEU A 146 61.73 -0.21 17.09
C LEU A 146 62.38 -1.02 18.22
N ILE A 147 61.64 -1.95 18.84
CA ILE A 147 62.16 -2.86 19.87
C ILE A 147 63.24 -3.78 19.28
N VAL A 148 63.00 -4.35 18.10
CA VAL A 148 63.97 -5.22 17.41
C VAL A 148 65.25 -4.46 17.09
N ILE A 149 65.15 -3.23 16.57
CA ILE A 149 66.32 -2.38 16.31
C ILE A 149 67.06 -2.07 17.62
N SER A 150 66.35 -1.74 18.70
CA SER A 150 66.96 -1.48 20.00
C SER A 150 67.75 -2.68 20.53
N LEU A 151 67.20 -3.90 20.39
CA LEU A 151 67.87 -5.15 20.78
C LEU A 151 69.10 -5.43 19.90
N ILE A 152 69.00 -5.20 18.59
CA ILE A 152 70.13 -5.34 17.67
C ILE A 152 71.23 -4.34 18.02
N SER A 153 70.87 -3.07 18.26
CA SER A 153 71.82 -2.03 18.69
C SER A 153 72.45 -2.37 20.03
N GLU A 154 71.68 -2.85 21.02
CA GLU A 154 72.22 -3.28 22.30
C GLU A 154 73.24 -4.41 22.12
N TRP A 155 72.89 -5.44 21.35
CA TRP A 155 73.78 -6.55 21.05
C TRP A 155 75.05 -6.08 20.32
N PHE A 156 74.91 -5.18 19.35
CA PHE A 156 76.04 -4.64 18.59
C PHE A 156 76.98 -3.81 19.48
N ILE A 157 76.43 -2.98 20.37
CA ILE A 157 77.19 -2.20 21.35
C ILE A 157 77.91 -3.13 22.33
N ARG A 158 77.24 -4.16 22.83
CA ARG A 158 77.85 -5.18 23.72
C ARG A 158 79.00 -5.92 23.05
N LYS A 159 78.84 -6.28 21.76
CA LYS A 159 79.89 -6.92 20.97
C LYS A 159 81.08 -5.99 20.70
N TYR A 160 80.84 -4.71 20.47
CA TYR A 160 81.90 -3.73 20.26
C TYR A 160 82.68 -3.39 21.54
N ASN A 161 81.99 -3.32 22.69
CA ASN A 161 82.59 -3.02 23.99
C ASN A 161 83.23 -4.23 24.68
N GLY A 162 83.27 -5.41 24.03
CA GLY A 162 84.01 -6.58 24.52
C GLY A 162 83.42 -7.28 25.75
N MET A 163 82.10 -7.19 25.97
CA MET A 163 81.39 -7.88 27.06
C MET A 163 80.83 -9.26 26.68
N LEU A 164 81.31 -9.83 25.57
CA LEU A 164 81.04 -11.19 25.06
C LEU A 164 82.33 -11.84 24.57
#